data_AF-F5YHW0-F1
#
_entry.id   AF-F5YHW0-F1
#
_cell.length_a   1.000
_cell.length_b   1.000
_cell.length_c   1.000
_cell.angle_alpha   90.00
_cell.angle_beta   90.00
_cell.angle_gamma   90.00
#
_symmetry.space_group_name_H-M   'P 1'
#
loop_
_entity.id
_entity.type
_entity.pdbx_description
1 polymer ?
#
loop_
_entity_poly.entity_id
_entity_poly.type
_entity_poly.pdbx_seq_one_letter_code
_entity_poly.pdbx_strand_id
1 'polypeptide(L)'
;MALLLYGCKRGPEEIPMIPPSTPPLSRSVIGYGVISSSYTHVQNEPAPESVSLGYLRRGSVAEIVERRIITRGGSGEAWIRVNGPYRGWIKEEGVQIYDNEAQAQTASESLSQ
;
A
#
# COMPACT_ATOMS: atom_id res chain seq x y z
N MET A 1 0.60 -61.14 -0.76
CA MET A 1 0.90 -59.76 -0.31
C MET A 1 1.30 -58.96 -1.55
N ALA A 2 0.34 -58.30 -2.18
CA ALA A 2 0.54 -57.61 -3.46
C ALA A 2 0.84 -56.13 -3.20
N LEU A 3 2.04 -55.69 -3.61
CA LEU A 3 2.47 -54.29 -3.55
C LEU A 3 1.92 -53.55 -4.77
N LEU A 4 0.90 -52.73 -4.55
CA LEU A 4 0.41 -51.76 -5.53
C LEU A 4 1.33 -50.54 -5.52
N LEU A 5 2.20 -50.44 -6.53
CA LEU A 5 2.99 -49.23 -6.78
C LEU A 5 2.09 -48.18 -7.44
N TYR A 6 1.59 -47.26 -6.64
CA TYR A 6 0.90 -46.05 -7.10
C TYR A 6 1.92 -45.12 -7.78
N GLY A 7 1.86 -45.04 -9.10
CA GLY A 7 2.67 -44.12 -9.89
C GLY A 7 2.19 -42.68 -9.73
N CYS A 8 3.07 -41.80 -9.22
CA CYS A 8 2.88 -40.35 -9.33
C CYS A 8 2.96 -39.95 -10.81
N LYS A 9 1.84 -39.50 -11.39
CA LYS A 9 1.87 -38.81 -12.68
C LYS A 9 2.38 -37.39 -12.45
N ARG A 10 3.49 -37.03 -13.10
CA ARG A 10 3.94 -35.63 -13.21
C ARG A 10 2.79 -34.82 -13.82
N GLY A 11 2.43 -33.72 -13.17
CA GLY A 11 1.51 -32.73 -13.71
C GLY A 11 2.03 -32.14 -15.02
N PRO A 12 1.18 -31.49 -15.81
CA PRO A 12 1.58 -30.86 -17.07
C PRO A 12 2.76 -29.91 -16.85
N GLU A 13 3.69 -29.96 -17.80
CA GLU A 13 4.88 -29.11 -17.86
C GLU A 13 4.45 -27.63 -17.82
N GLU A 14 4.97 -26.88 -16.84
CA GLU A 14 4.68 -25.45 -16.70
C GLU A 14 5.20 -24.72 -17.94
N ILE A 15 4.29 -24.20 -18.76
CA ILE A 15 4.64 -23.39 -19.92
C ILE A 15 5.32 -22.11 -19.41
N PRO A 16 6.55 -21.79 -19.86
CA PRO A 16 7.24 -20.57 -19.45
C PRO A 16 6.41 -19.36 -19.89
N MET A 17 5.91 -18.61 -18.91
CA MET A 17 5.17 -17.38 -19.17
C MET A 17 6.18 -16.28 -19.53
N ILE A 18 6.34 -15.99 -20.83
CA ILE A 18 7.20 -14.90 -21.30
C ILE A 18 6.37 -13.61 -21.22
N PRO A 19 6.78 -12.60 -20.44
CA PRO A 19 6.07 -11.34 -20.38
C PRO A 19 6.12 -10.62 -21.75
N PRO A 20 5.10 -9.83 -22.12
CA PRO A 20 5.14 -9.03 -23.33
C PRO A 20 6.29 -8.01 -23.26
N SER A 21 6.87 -7.68 -24.42
CA SER A 21 8.00 -6.73 -24.54
C SER A 21 7.64 -5.29 -24.13
N THR A 22 6.35 -4.98 -24.05
CA THR A 22 5.87 -3.67 -23.58
C THR A 22 6.00 -3.56 -22.06
N PRO A 23 6.77 -2.59 -21.54
CA PRO A 23 6.83 -2.37 -20.10
C PRO A 23 5.43 -1.98 -19.58
N PRO A 24 5.07 -2.38 -18.35
CA PRO A 24 3.83 -1.93 -17.76
C PRO A 24 3.83 -0.39 -17.67
N LEU A 25 2.65 0.21 -17.82
CA LEU A 25 2.46 1.64 -17.58
C LEU A 25 2.99 2.00 -16.20
N SER A 26 4.09 2.73 -16.15
CA SER A 26 4.70 3.19 -14.91
C SER A 26 3.88 4.35 -14.38
N ARG A 27 3.18 4.15 -13.25
CA ARG A 27 2.48 5.23 -12.55
C ARG A 27 3.39 5.81 -11.48
N SER A 28 3.51 7.15 -11.43
CA SER A 28 4.21 7.86 -10.35
C SER A 28 3.42 7.86 -9.04
N VAL A 29 2.12 7.61 -9.12
CA VAL A 29 1.17 7.51 -8.01
C VAL A 29 0.57 6.10 -8.04
N ILE A 30 0.66 5.39 -6.92
CA ILE A 30 0.13 4.02 -6.78
C ILE A 30 -1.32 4.00 -6.27
N GLY A 31 -1.83 5.12 -5.76
CA GLY A 31 -3.21 5.30 -5.32
C GLY A 31 -3.42 6.63 -4.60
N TYR A 32 -4.61 6.83 -4.05
CA TYR A 32 -4.97 8.01 -3.27
C TYR A 32 -5.44 7.57 -1.89
N GLY A 33 -4.99 8.27 -0.85
CA GLY A 33 -5.32 7.99 0.54
C GLY A 33 -6.23 9.06 1.13
N VAL A 34 -7.27 8.66 1.84
CA VAL A 34 -8.10 9.52 2.69
C VAL A 34 -7.79 9.21 4.14
N ILE A 35 -7.36 10.22 4.90
CA ILE A 35 -7.04 10.03 6.32
C ILE A 35 -8.33 9.75 7.10
N SER A 36 -8.40 8.60 7.75
CA SER A 36 -9.55 8.17 8.55
C SER A 36 -9.37 8.43 10.05
N SER A 37 -8.12 8.44 10.53
CA SER A 37 -7.79 8.84 11.89
C SER A 37 -8.02 10.33 12.12
N SER A 38 -8.26 10.75 13.37
CA SER A 38 -8.46 12.17 13.69
C SER A 38 -7.30 13.04 13.24
N TYR A 39 -6.07 12.54 13.45
CA TYR A 39 -4.83 13.08 12.92
C TYR A 39 -3.83 11.95 12.68
N THR A 40 -2.85 12.19 11.81
CA THR A 40 -1.68 11.32 11.62
C THR A 40 -0.44 12.17 11.41
N HIS A 41 0.68 11.75 12.01
CA HIS A 41 1.96 12.43 11.85
C HIS A 41 2.60 12.02 10.53
N VAL A 42 2.99 13.00 9.73
CA VAL A 42 3.83 12.77 8.56
C VAL A 42 5.28 12.72 9.03
N GLN A 43 5.94 11.63 8.73
CA GLN A 43 7.26 11.25 9.22
C GLN A 43 8.29 11.32 8.09
N ASN A 44 9.55 11.67 8.38
CA ASN A 44 10.58 11.67 7.35
C ASN A 44 11.03 10.25 6.97
N GLU A 45 10.87 9.27 7.87
CA GLU A 45 11.15 7.85 7.66
C GLU A 45 9.96 6.97 8.09
N PRO A 46 9.82 5.74 7.57
CA PRO A 46 8.77 4.81 8.00
C PRO A 46 9.15 4.14 9.33
N ALA A 47 9.22 4.95 10.38
CA ALA A 47 9.67 4.56 11.70
C ALA A 47 8.94 5.40 12.76
N PRO A 48 8.43 4.81 13.86
CA PRO A 48 7.71 5.56 14.89
C PRO A 48 8.51 6.73 15.49
N GLU A 49 9.82 6.55 15.66
CA GLU A 49 10.74 7.51 16.30
C GLU A 49 11.36 8.52 15.32
N SER A 50 10.87 8.62 14.09
CA SER A 50 11.46 9.52 13.11
C SER A 50 10.97 10.97 13.27
N VAL A 51 11.58 11.89 12.54
CA VAL A 51 11.26 13.32 12.64
C VAL A 51 9.89 13.57 12.03
N SER A 52 8.99 14.16 12.81
CA SER A 52 7.70 14.63 12.30
C SER A 52 7.89 15.87 11.43
N LEU A 53 7.44 15.76 10.18
CA LEU A 53 7.43 16.84 9.18
C LEU A 53 6.16 17.69 9.25
N GLY A 54 5.12 17.18 9.92
CA GLY A 54 3.81 17.80 9.99
C GLY A 54 2.73 16.79 10.35
N TYR A 55 1.48 17.16 10.13
CA TYR A 55 0.34 16.29 10.38
C TYR A 55 -0.75 16.48 9.33
N LEU A 56 -1.48 15.40 9.06
CA LEU A 56 -2.69 15.40 8.25
C LEU A 56 -3.88 15.09 9.16
N ARG A 57 -5.05 15.65 8.84
CA ARG A 57 -6.28 15.51 9.63
C ARG A 57 -7.25 14.56 8.95
N ARG A 58 -8.21 14.03 9.70
CA ARG A 58 -9.33 13.27 9.14
C ARG A 58 -9.94 13.99 7.92
N GLY A 59 -10.21 13.24 6.86
CA GLY A 59 -10.72 13.75 5.59
C GLY A 59 -9.65 14.31 4.65
N SER A 60 -8.40 14.50 5.09
CA SER A 60 -7.34 14.93 4.17
C SER A 60 -7.12 13.89 3.07
N VAL A 61 -7.06 14.34 1.82
CA VAL A 61 -6.73 13.51 0.65
C VAL A 61 -5.25 13.72 0.30
N ALA A 62 -4.54 12.63 0.01
CA ALA A 62 -3.16 12.69 -0.44
C ALA A 62 -2.85 11.60 -1.48
N GLU A 63 -1.95 11.90 -2.42
CA GLU A 63 -1.41 10.91 -3.34
C GLU A 63 -0.53 9.92 -2.57
N ILE A 64 -0.62 8.64 -2.90
CA ILE A 64 0.27 7.60 -2.38
C ILE A 64 1.28 7.28 -3.47
N VAL A 65 2.57 7.45 -3.14
CA VAL A 65 3.67 7.26 -4.11
C VAL A 65 4.51 6.02 -3.80
N GLU A 66 4.39 5.47 -2.59
CA GLU A 66 5.15 4.29 -2.18
C GLU A 66 4.45 3.58 -1.01
N ARG A 67 4.63 2.26 -0.92
CA ARG A 67 4.19 1.44 0.21
C ARG A 67 5.33 0.54 0.65
N ARG A 68 5.57 0.44 1.96
CA ARG A 68 6.58 -0.44 2.57
C ARG A 68 6.00 -1.15 3.76
N ILE A 69 6.44 -2.40 3.97
CA ILE A 69 6.20 -3.14 5.21
C ILE A 69 7.50 -3.14 5.99
N ILE A 70 7.49 -2.57 7.19
CA ILE A 70 8.64 -2.50 8.08
C ILE A 70 8.42 -3.51 9.21
N THR A 71 9.26 -4.53 9.28
CA THR A 71 9.18 -5.55 10.32
C THR A 71 10.11 -5.21 11.47
N ARG A 72 9.57 -5.10 12.69
CA ARG A 72 10.33 -4.89 13.93
C ARG A 72 9.80 -5.84 15.01
N GLY A 73 10.70 -6.58 15.67
CA GLY A 73 10.31 -7.47 16.77
C GLY A 73 9.31 -8.57 16.39
N GLY A 74 9.26 -8.98 15.11
CA GLY A 74 8.38 -10.03 14.63
C GLY A 74 6.99 -9.57 14.16
N SER A 75 6.64 -8.29 14.32
CA SER A 75 5.42 -7.70 13.75
C SER A 75 5.76 -6.80 12.56
N GLY A 76 5.02 -6.94 11.47
CA GLY A 76 5.14 -6.11 10.27
C GLY A 76 4.15 -4.96 10.30
N GLU A 77 4.63 -3.73 10.11
CA GLU A 77 3.79 -2.54 10.04
C GLU A 77 3.82 -1.95 8.61
N ALA A 78 2.64 -1.68 8.06
CA ALA A 78 2.51 -1.07 6.75
C ALA A 78 2.61 0.46 6.84
N TRP A 79 3.51 1.02 6.03
CA TRP A 79 3.75 2.44 5.89
C TRP A 79 3.55 2.85 4.45
N ILE A 80 2.97 4.03 4.24
CA ILE A 80 2.79 4.61 2.92
C ILE A 80 3.47 5.97 2.87
N ARG A 81 4.14 6.25 1.74
CA ARG A 81 4.69 7.57 1.48
C ARG A 81 3.66 8.37 0.71
N VAL A 82 3.27 9.50 1.27
CA VAL A 82 2.28 10.40 0.70
C VAL A 82 2.93 11.63 0.09
N ASN A 83 2.26 12.19 -0.92
CA ASN A 83 2.56 13.47 -1.52
C ASN A 83 1.32 14.38 -1.37
N GLY A 84 1.53 15.58 -0.83
CA GLY A 84 0.48 16.51 -0.40
C GLY A 84 1.10 17.75 0.24
N PRO A 85 0.47 18.38 1.25
CA PRO A 85 1.06 19.52 1.98
C PRO A 85 2.42 19.20 2.61
N TYR A 86 2.61 17.94 3.00
CA TYR A 86 3.88 17.38 3.45
C TYR A 86 4.17 16.12 2.64
N ARG A 87 5.44 15.92 2.26
CA ARG A 87 5.90 14.70 1.60
C ARG A 87 6.64 13.83 2.62
N GLY A 88 6.07 12.68 2.96
CA GLY A 88 6.66 11.80 3.98
C GLY A 88 5.83 10.54 4.20
N TRP A 89 6.18 9.81 5.26
CA TRP A 89 5.62 8.52 5.61
C TRP A 89 4.50 8.66 6.65
N ILE A 90 3.44 7.91 6.47
CA ILE A 90 2.37 7.74 7.45
C ILE A 90 2.05 6.25 7.59
N LYS A 91 1.48 5.84 8.73
CA LYS A 91 0.99 4.48 8.90
C LYS A 91 -0.25 4.24 8.04
N GLU A 92 -0.30 3.10 7.38
CA GLU A 92 -1.42 2.73 6.50
C GLU A 92 -2.73 2.51 7.27
N GLU A 93 -2.66 2.06 8.53
CA GLU A 93 -3.83 1.76 9.37
C GLU A 93 -4.81 2.93 9.54
N GLY A 94 -4.32 4.17 9.41
CA GLY A 94 -5.11 5.40 9.52
C GLY A 94 -5.61 5.94 8.18
N VAL A 95 -5.57 5.15 7.11
CA VAL A 95 -5.80 5.62 5.74
C VAL A 95 -6.73 4.67 4.97
N GLN A 96 -7.74 5.23 4.32
CA GLN A 96 -8.55 4.52 3.33
C GLN A 96 -7.96 4.76 1.94
N ILE A 97 -7.64 3.68 1.21
CA ILE A 97 -6.94 3.74 -0.08
C ILE A 97 -7.92 3.55 -1.23
N TYR A 98 -7.76 4.37 -2.27
CA TYR A 98 -8.58 4.38 -3.49
C TYR A 98 -7.69 4.37 -4.74
N ASP A 99 -8.24 3.89 -5.85
CA ASP A 99 -7.50 3.75 -7.11
C ASP A 99 -7.30 5.09 -7.84
N ASN A 100 -8.18 6.06 -7.60
CA ASN A 100 -8.15 7.36 -8.25
C ASN A 100 -8.59 8.50 -7.32
N GLU A 101 -8.22 9.71 -7.71
CA GLU A 101 -8.45 10.94 -6.94
C GLU A 101 -9.94 11.21 -6.73
N ALA A 102 -10.78 11.02 -7.76
CA ALA A 102 -12.21 11.31 -7.69
C ALA A 102 -12.93 10.45 -6.64
N GLN A 103 -12.56 9.17 -6.53
CA GLN A 103 -13.05 8.29 -5.48
C GLN A 103 -12.62 8.77 -4.08
N ALA A 104 -11.35 9.11 -3.92
CA ALA A 104 -10.82 9.60 -2.64
C ALA A 104 -11.48 10.93 -2.22
N GLN A 105 -11.68 11.84 -3.17
CA GLN A 105 -12.34 13.12 -2.93
C GLN A 105 -13.81 12.93 -2.49
N THR A 106 -14.54 12.06 -3.19
CA THR A 106 -15.92 11.71 -2.83
C THR A 106 -16.01 11.13 -1.41
N ALA A 107 -15.07 10.25 -1.05
CA ALA A 107 -15.01 9.67 0.29
C ALA A 107 -14.66 10.72 1.36
N SER A 108 -13.72 11.63 1.09
CA SER A 108 -13.36 12.75 1.96
C SER A 108 -14.56 13.65 2.30
N GLU A 109 -15.39 13.95 1.30
CA GLU A 109 -16.59 14.77 1.48
C GLU A 109 -17.58 14.15 2.46
N SER A 110 -17.74 12.82 2.43
CA SER A 110 -18.59 12.09 3.38
C SER A 110 -18.07 12.10 4.83
N LEU A 111 -16.77 12.33 5.03
CA LEU A 111 -16.14 12.39 6.36
C LEU A 111 -16.15 13.80 6.98
N SER A 112 -16.50 14.80 6.17
CA SER A 112 -16.54 16.21 6.57
C SER A 112 -17.93 16.67 7.04
N GLN A 113 -18.93 15.79 6.98
CA GLN A 113 -20.27 15.98 7.53
C GLN A 113 -20.35 15.44 8.97
#